data_AF-A0A8B6HGA0-F1
#
_entry.id   AF-A0A8B6HGA0-F1
#
_cell.length_a   1.000
_cell.length_b   1.000
_cell.length_c   1.000
_cell.angle_alpha   90.00
_cell.angle_beta   90.00
_cell.angle_gamma   90.00
#
_symmetry.space_group_name_H-M   'P 1'
#
loop_
_entity.id
_entity.type
_entity.pdbx_description
1 polymer ?
#
loop_
_entity_poly.entity_id
_entity_poly.type
_entity_poly.pdbx_seq_one_letter_code
_entity_poly.pdbx_strand_id
1 'polypeptide(L)'
;MEETEDNIFESNYEKEMNLSLCGCGFLGIYHLGVAACLKQHGASFLSSIQKVAGASAGALVASVLVIDDSKIEECKNFTYGLAKEVKSKPLGALTPGYNLLDSIKTFLNTMLPEDAHQKASGKLYISLINTRTRENVLVHQYPSREHLIKCLLASSHIPLYASRLPVKIDGQKYMDGGN
;
A
#
# COMPACT_ATOMS: atom_id res chain seq x y z
N MET A 1 14.75 -24.16 -53.86
CA MET A 1 13.86 -25.12 -53.18
C MET A 1 14.65 -25.62 -51.98
N GLU A 2 14.40 -25.20 -50.75
CA GLU A 2 13.23 -24.52 -50.19
C GLU A 2 13.60 -24.03 -48.76
N GLU A 3 13.09 -22.85 -48.45
CA GLU A 3 12.82 -22.27 -47.12
C GLU A 3 13.96 -22.10 -46.09
N THR A 4 14.62 -20.95 -46.19
CA THR A 4 14.95 -20.12 -45.03
C THR A 4 13.80 -19.15 -44.79
N GLU A 5 12.83 -19.47 -43.92
CA GLU A 5 11.85 -18.50 -43.44
C GLU A 5 11.05 -19.13 -42.29
N ASP A 6 11.45 -18.85 -41.05
CA ASP A 6 10.56 -18.80 -39.87
C ASP A 6 11.38 -18.43 -38.63
N ASN A 7 11.67 -17.14 -38.47
CA ASN A 7 12.02 -16.53 -37.17
C ASN A 7 11.99 -14.99 -37.22
N ILE A 8 10.95 -14.41 -37.84
CA ILE A 8 10.83 -12.94 -38.00
C ILE A 8 9.83 -12.32 -36.98
N PHE A 9 9.12 -13.12 -36.18
CA PHE A 9 8.13 -12.58 -35.22
C PHE A 9 8.15 -13.27 -33.83
N GLU A 10 9.30 -13.36 -33.18
CA GLU A 10 9.30 -13.29 -31.71
C GLU A 10 9.47 -11.83 -31.32
N SER A 11 8.35 -11.09 -31.33
CA SER A 11 8.35 -9.82 -30.61
C SER A 11 8.38 -10.17 -29.12
N ASN A 12 9.54 -10.03 -28.48
CA ASN A 12 9.68 -9.93 -27.03
C ASN A 12 8.98 -8.65 -26.55
N TYR A 13 7.65 -8.60 -26.66
CA TYR A 13 6.83 -7.71 -25.87
C TYR A 13 6.76 -8.34 -24.49
N GLU A 14 7.75 -8.07 -23.63
CA GLU A 14 7.50 -8.17 -22.20
C GLU A 14 6.34 -7.21 -21.89
N LYS A 15 5.15 -7.79 -21.76
CA LYS A 15 3.93 -7.03 -21.50
C LYS A 15 4.08 -6.39 -20.13
N GLU A 16 4.37 -5.10 -20.09
CA GLU A 16 4.44 -4.33 -18.84
C GLU A 16 3.11 -4.48 -18.09
N MET A 17 3.17 -5.06 -16.89
CA MET A 17 2.01 -5.27 -16.05
C MET A 17 2.01 -4.32 -14.87
N ASN A 18 0.81 -3.99 -14.40
CA ASN A 18 0.61 -3.20 -13.18
C ASN A 18 -0.30 -3.99 -12.23
N LEU A 19 -0.03 -3.86 -10.93
CA LEU A 19 -0.80 -4.52 -9.88
C LEU A 19 -1.58 -3.46 -9.09
N SER A 20 -2.83 -3.75 -8.71
CA SER A 20 -3.63 -2.86 -7.88
C SER A 20 -4.22 -3.62 -6.69
N LEU A 21 -4.09 -3.07 -5.48
CA LEU A 21 -4.62 -3.63 -4.25
C LEU A 21 -5.68 -2.69 -3.65
N CYS A 22 -6.94 -3.13 -3.65
CA CYS A 22 -8.06 -2.34 -3.15
C CYS A 22 -8.03 -2.16 -1.62
N GLY A 23 -8.71 -1.11 -1.14
CA GLY A 23 -8.91 -0.88 0.29
C GLY A 23 -9.87 -1.90 0.90
N CYS A 24 -9.53 -2.42 2.08
CA CYS A 24 -10.30 -3.48 2.73
C CYS A 24 -10.15 -3.55 4.26
N GLY A 25 -9.53 -2.55 4.89
CA GLY A 25 -9.32 -2.52 6.35
C GLY A 25 -8.59 -3.76 6.88
N PHE A 26 -9.14 -4.40 7.93
CA PHE A 26 -8.55 -5.61 8.52
C PHE A 26 -8.57 -6.84 7.60
N LEU A 27 -9.35 -6.83 6.51
CA LEU A 27 -9.26 -7.86 5.46
C LEU A 27 -7.96 -7.75 4.65
N GLY A 28 -7.11 -6.74 4.92
CA GLY A 28 -5.75 -6.64 4.39
C GLY A 28 -4.86 -7.86 4.68
N ILE A 29 -5.26 -8.72 5.62
CA ILE A 29 -4.61 -10.02 5.82
C ILE A 29 -4.70 -10.92 4.58
N TYR A 30 -5.76 -10.82 3.78
CA TYR A 30 -5.86 -11.55 2.51
C TYR A 30 -4.86 -11.03 1.48
N HIS A 31 -4.68 -9.70 1.40
CA HIS A 31 -3.63 -9.10 0.56
C HIS A 31 -2.24 -9.56 0.98
N LEU A 32 -1.97 -9.67 2.28
CA LEU A 32 -0.70 -10.21 2.79
C LEU A 32 -0.53 -11.71 2.45
N GLY A 33 -1.60 -12.50 2.48
CA GLY A 33 -1.58 -13.89 2.03
C GLY A 33 -1.26 -14.02 0.54
N VAL A 34 -1.89 -13.19 -0.29
CA VAL A 34 -1.58 -13.10 -1.73
C VAL A 34 -0.13 -12.67 -1.94
N ALA A 35 0.35 -11.64 -1.23
CA ALA A 35 1.74 -11.19 -1.30
C ALA A 35 2.73 -12.30 -0.94
N ALA A 36 2.47 -13.06 0.13
CA ALA A 36 3.30 -14.19 0.53
C ALA A 36 3.33 -15.29 -0.55
N CYS A 37 2.18 -15.62 -1.13
CA CYS A 37 2.07 -16.61 -2.21
C CYS A 37 2.82 -16.16 -3.46
N LEU A 38 2.65 -14.89 -3.88
CA LEU A 38 3.36 -14.32 -5.03
C LEU A 38 4.87 -14.28 -4.80
N LYS A 39 5.33 -13.96 -3.59
CA LYS A 39 6.75 -14.01 -3.25
C LYS A 39 7.32 -15.43 -3.38
N GLN A 40 6.55 -16.44 -2.97
CA GLN A 40 7.01 -17.84 -2.97
C GLN A 40 6.93 -18.50 -4.36
N HIS A 41 5.90 -18.18 -5.14
CA HIS A 41 5.55 -18.93 -6.36
C HIS A 41 5.47 -18.06 -7.62
N GLY A 42 5.45 -16.74 -7.47
CA GLY A 42 5.16 -15.77 -8.54
C GLY A 42 6.34 -14.85 -8.87
N ALA A 43 7.59 -15.29 -8.67
CA ALA A 43 8.76 -14.45 -8.92
C ALA A 43 8.78 -13.84 -10.34
N SER A 44 8.49 -14.65 -11.36
CA SER A 44 8.39 -14.17 -12.76
C SER A 44 7.22 -13.21 -13.00
N PHE A 45 6.12 -13.37 -12.26
CA PHE A 45 5.02 -12.42 -12.30
C PHE A 45 5.44 -11.09 -11.67
N LEU A 46 6.01 -11.13 -10.46
CA LEU A 46 6.47 -9.93 -9.75
C LEU A 46 7.56 -9.17 -10.52
N SER A 47 8.46 -9.86 -11.22
CA SER A 47 9.50 -9.20 -12.03
C SER A 47 8.93 -8.43 -13.23
N SER A 48 7.74 -8.81 -13.72
CA SER A 48 7.06 -8.11 -14.82
C SER A 48 6.19 -6.93 -14.36
N ILE A 49 5.99 -6.75 -13.04
CA ILE A 49 5.21 -5.64 -12.49
C ILE A 49 6.06 -4.36 -12.45
N GLN A 50 5.61 -3.33 -13.16
CA GLN A 50 6.28 -2.02 -13.19
C GLN A 50 5.75 -1.08 -12.12
N LYS A 51 4.43 -1.13 -11.88
CA LYS A 51 3.75 -0.22 -10.95
C LYS A 51 2.78 -0.99 -10.07
N VAL A 52 2.73 -0.61 -8.80
CA VAL A 52 1.79 -1.14 -7.83
C VAL A 52 0.97 0.01 -7.26
N ALA A 53 -0.34 -0.06 -7.42
CA ALA A 53 -1.28 0.87 -6.83
C ALA A 53 -1.95 0.28 -5.60
N GLY A 54 -2.34 1.13 -4.65
CA GLY A 54 -3.18 0.69 -3.55
C GLY A 54 -3.93 1.82 -2.86
N ALA A 55 -4.98 1.42 -2.14
CA ALA A 55 -5.76 2.29 -1.24
C ALA A 55 -5.86 1.63 0.14
N SER A 56 -5.80 2.42 1.22
CA SER A 56 -5.99 1.90 2.59
C SER A 56 -5.03 0.75 2.92
N ALA A 57 -5.54 -0.34 3.51
CA ALA A 57 -4.80 -1.57 3.72
C ALA A 57 -4.09 -2.09 2.46
N GLY A 58 -4.68 -1.92 1.27
CA GLY A 58 -4.05 -2.25 0.00
C GLY A 58 -2.81 -1.40 -0.31
N ALA A 59 -2.82 -0.10 0.04
CA ALA A 59 -1.65 0.78 -0.08
C ALA A 59 -0.51 0.36 0.86
N LEU A 60 -0.85 -0.09 2.08
CA LEU A 60 0.13 -0.62 3.03
C LEU A 60 0.80 -1.88 2.48
N VAL A 61 0.04 -2.84 1.95
CA VAL A 61 0.59 -4.07 1.35
C VAL A 61 1.36 -3.77 0.06
N ALA A 62 0.85 -2.87 -0.79
CA ALA A 62 1.56 -2.40 -1.98
C ALA A 62 2.93 -1.83 -1.61
N SER A 63 3.03 -1.06 -0.53
CA SER A 63 4.30 -0.49 -0.07
C SER A 63 5.31 -1.57 0.33
N VAL A 64 4.85 -2.65 0.97
CA VAL A 64 5.72 -3.78 1.34
C VAL A 64 6.25 -4.47 0.09
N LEU A 65 5.37 -4.78 -0.88
CA LEU A 65 5.77 -5.42 -2.14
C LEU A 65 6.79 -4.59 -2.94
N VAL A 66 6.65 -3.26 -2.94
CA VAL A 66 7.54 -2.37 -3.71
C VAL A 66 8.87 -2.09 -2.99
N ILE A 67 8.86 -1.99 -1.66
CA ILE A 67 9.99 -1.48 -0.89
C ILE A 67 10.84 -2.61 -0.31
N ASP A 68 10.20 -3.61 0.32
CA ASP A 68 10.87 -4.72 0.97
C ASP A 68 9.90 -5.87 1.26
N ASP A 69 9.81 -6.82 0.33
CA ASP A 69 8.93 -7.98 0.46
C ASP A 69 9.38 -8.98 1.55
N SER A 70 10.56 -8.79 2.16
CA SER A 70 10.99 -9.58 3.32
C SER A 70 10.13 -9.30 4.55
N LYS A 71 9.47 -8.12 4.60
CA LYS A 71 8.64 -7.66 5.73
C LYS A 71 7.23 -8.20 5.77
N ILE A 72 6.85 -9.09 4.85
CA ILE A 72 5.49 -9.63 4.77
C ILE A 72 5.09 -10.33 6.08
N GLU A 73 5.98 -11.10 6.70
CA GLU A 73 5.65 -11.82 7.94
C GLU A 73 5.49 -10.88 9.13
N GLU A 74 6.35 -9.88 9.27
CA GLU A 74 6.20 -8.82 10.28
C GLU A 74 4.90 -8.05 10.09
N CYS A 75 4.50 -7.76 8.84
CA CYS A 75 3.22 -7.11 8.53
C CYS A 75 2.01 -7.97 8.88
N LYS A 76 2.09 -9.29 8.70
CA LYS A 76 1.05 -10.24 9.15
C LYS A 76 0.93 -10.21 10.67
N ASN A 77 2.05 -10.31 11.38
CA ASN A 77 2.09 -10.27 12.85
C ASN A 77 1.53 -8.96 13.39
N PHE A 78 1.90 -7.82 12.79
CA PHE A 78 1.33 -6.52 13.12
C PHE A 78 -0.18 -6.49 12.89
N THR A 79 -0.66 -6.98 11.75
CA THR A 79 -2.11 -7.02 11.43
C THR A 79 -2.89 -7.85 12.44
N TYR A 80 -2.38 -9.02 12.83
CA TYR A 80 -2.98 -9.86 13.87
C TYR A 80 -2.97 -9.20 15.25
N GLY A 81 -1.84 -8.60 15.63
CA GLY A 81 -1.70 -7.87 16.89
C GLY A 81 -2.69 -6.71 16.98
N LEU A 82 -2.80 -5.93 15.90
CA LEU A 82 -3.70 -4.80 15.80
C LEU A 82 -5.18 -5.23 15.86
N ALA A 83 -5.53 -6.33 15.18
CA ALA A 83 -6.89 -6.89 15.25
C ALA A 83 -7.24 -7.37 16.67
N LYS A 84 -6.30 -8.02 17.37
CA LYS A 84 -6.48 -8.43 18.77
C LYS A 84 -6.64 -7.22 19.69
N GLU A 85 -5.81 -6.20 19.52
CA GLU A 85 -5.91 -4.96 20.28
C GLU A 85 -7.28 -4.31 20.08
N VAL A 86 -7.70 -4.10 18.83
CA VAL A 86 -9.01 -3.51 18.52
C VAL A 86 -10.14 -4.33 19.13
N LYS A 87 -10.13 -5.66 18.97
CA LYS A 87 -11.16 -6.54 19.52
C LYS A 87 -11.24 -6.50 21.05
N SER A 88 -10.14 -6.18 21.73
CA SER A 88 -10.12 -6.06 23.20
C SER A 88 -10.76 -4.77 23.73
N LYS A 89 -11.00 -3.77 22.87
CA LYS A 89 -11.55 -2.48 23.31
C LYS A 89 -13.09 -2.52 23.39
N PRO A 90 -13.72 -1.79 24.34
CA PRO A 90 -15.17 -1.82 24.55
C PRO A 90 -16.03 -1.48 23.32
N LEU A 91 -15.59 -0.56 22.47
CA LEU A 91 -16.27 -0.17 21.23
C LEU A 91 -15.41 -0.47 20.00
N GLY A 92 -14.47 -1.41 20.10
CA GLY A 92 -13.53 -1.70 19.04
C GLY A 92 -12.73 -0.47 18.64
N ALA A 93 -12.62 -0.23 17.32
CA ALA A 93 -11.93 0.92 16.76
C ALA A 93 -12.63 2.27 17.06
N LEU A 94 -13.88 2.25 17.53
CA LEU A 94 -14.64 3.45 17.92
C LEU A 94 -14.44 3.83 19.38
N THR A 95 -13.59 3.12 20.12
CA THR A 95 -13.31 3.40 21.53
C THR A 95 -12.73 4.81 21.70
N PRO A 96 -13.35 5.70 22.50
CA PRO A 96 -12.86 7.06 22.69
C PRO A 96 -11.40 7.10 23.14
N GLY A 97 -10.60 7.96 22.50
CA GLY A 97 -9.16 8.10 22.77
C GLY A 97 -8.27 7.04 22.14
N TYR A 98 -8.83 5.98 21.54
CA TYR A 98 -8.05 5.05 20.72
C TYR A 98 -7.81 5.63 19.33
N ASN A 99 -6.58 5.51 18.82
CA ASN A 99 -6.22 5.95 17.49
C ASN A 99 -5.41 4.88 16.76
N LEU A 100 -6.10 4.16 15.87
CA LEU A 100 -5.52 3.12 15.03
C LEU A 100 -4.32 3.63 14.20
N LEU A 101 -4.37 4.90 13.76
CA LEU A 101 -3.30 5.48 12.94
C LEU A 101 -1.99 5.66 13.70
N ASP A 102 -2.01 5.80 15.03
CA ASP A 102 -0.77 5.93 15.81
C ASP A 102 -0.01 4.60 15.85
N SER A 103 -0.73 3.48 15.95
CA SER A 103 -0.14 2.14 15.84
C SER A 103 0.44 1.90 14.44
N ILE A 104 -0.30 2.28 13.39
CA ILE A 104 0.19 2.18 11.99
C ILE A 104 1.41 3.07 11.78
N LYS A 105 1.38 4.32 12.25
CA LYS A 105 2.50 5.26 12.14
C LYS A 105 3.74 4.72 12.83
N THR A 106 3.61 4.20 14.04
CA THR A 106 4.72 3.61 14.79
C THR A 106 5.32 2.44 14.02
N PHE A 107 4.48 1.52 13.54
CA PHE A 107 4.93 0.39 12.74
C PHE A 107 5.66 0.80 11.46
N LEU A 108 5.12 1.77 10.69
CA LEU A 108 5.76 2.28 9.48
C LEU A 108 7.13 2.92 9.75
N ASN A 109 7.26 3.66 10.86
CA ASN A 109 8.54 4.25 11.27
C ASN A 109 9.58 3.21 11.70
N THR A 110 9.15 2.02 12.12
CA THR A 110 10.06 0.91 12.43
C THR A 110 10.38 0.07 11.21
N MET A 111 9.37 -0.20 10.36
CA MET A 111 9.47 -1.16 9.26
C MET A 111 10.15 -0.58 8.02
N LEU A 112 9.82 0.67 7.64
CA LEU A 112 10.34 1.25 6.41
C LEU A 112 11.80 1.68 6.55
N PRO A 113 12.71 1.29 5.63
CA PRO A 113 14.09 1.76 5.63
C PRO A 113 14.18 3.26 5.34
N GLU A 114 15.34 3.88 5.60
CA GLU A 114 15.57 5.31 5.37
C GLU A 114 15.34 5.73 3.90
N ASP A 115 15.73 4.88 2.97
CA ASP A 115 15.62 5.07 1.51
C ASP A 115 14.25 4.65 0.93
N ALA A 116 13.27 4.28 1.77
CA ALA A 116 11.96 3.77 1.33
C ALA A 116 11.26 4.66 0.29
N HIS A 117 11.35 5.98 0.44
CA HIS A 117 10.78 6.96 -0.47
C HIS A 117 11.38 6.92 -1.88
N GLN A 118 12.67 6.57 -2.00
CA GLN A 118 13.38 6.45 -3.26
C GLN A 118 12.97 5.16 -3.97
N LYS A 119 12.86 4.05 -3.22
CA LYS A 119 12.36 2.77 -3.73
C LYS A 119 10.91 2.86 -4.21
N ALA A 120 10.09 3.61 -3.49
CA ALA A 120 8.67 3.76 -3.79
C ALA A 120 8.37 4.73 -4.94
N SER A 121 9.15 5.82 -5.09
CA SER A 121 8.87 6.87 -6.07
C SER A 121 8.90 6.33 -7.51
N GLY A 122 7.83 6.61 -8.27
CA GLY A 122 7.63 6.10 -9.63
C GLY A 122 7.11 4.67 -9.74
N LYS A 123 7.10 3.90 -8.64
CA LYS A 123 6.65 2.49 -8.60
C LYS A 123 5.38 2.28 -7.78
N LEU A 124 5.27 2.94 -6.63
CA LEU A 124 4.12 2.88 -5.75
C LEU A 124 3.15 4.04 -6.06
N TYR A 125 1.86 3.71 -6.19
CA TYR A 125 0.79 4.68 -6.41
C TYR A 125 -0.21 4.58 -5.25
N ILE A 126 -0.28 5.62 -4.42
CA ILE A 126 -1.17 5.65 -3.25
C ILE A 126 -2.41 6.46 -3.60
N SER A 127 -3.57 5.81 -3.53
CA SER A 127 -4.86 6.47 -3.73
C SER A 127 -5.31 7.22 -2.47
N LEU A 128 -5.71 8.47 -2.66
CA LEU A 128 -6.18 9.39 -1.64
C LEU A 128 -7.41 10.15 -2.16
N ILE A 129 -8.35 10.49 -1.28
CA ILE A 129 -9.42 11.43 -1.61
C ILE A 129 -9.11 12.80 -1.02
N ASN A 130 -9.14 13.85 -1.85
CA ASN A 130 -9.05 15.21 -1.38
C ASN A 130 -10.35 15.59 -0.66
N THR A 131 -10.28 15.95 0.63
CA THR A 131 -11.50 16.17 1.42
C THR A 131 -12.30 17.40 0.98
N ARG A 132 -11.66 18.35 0.28
CA ARG A 132 -12.29 19.57 -0.22
C ARG A 132 -12.91 19.36 -1.60
N THR A 133 -12.14 18.83 -2.56
CA THR A 133 -12.63 18.66 -3.94
C THR A 133 -13.41 17.38 -4.14
N ARG A 134 -13.30 16.41 -3.22
CA ARG A 134 -13.88 15.05 -3.32
C ARG A 134 -13.30 14.21 -4.45
N GLU A 135 -12.21 14.65 -5.06
CA GLU A 135 -11.55 13.92 -6.13
C GLU A 135 -10.57 12.88 -5.60
N ASN A 136 -10.47 11.76 -6.31
CA ASN A 136 -9.43 10.77 -6.08
C ASN A 136 -8.13 11.22 -6.76
N VAL A 137 -7.02 11.14 -6.04
CA VAL A 137 -5.68 11.41 -6.56
C VAL A 137 -4.77 10.21 -6.29
N LEU A 138 -3.88 9.93 -7.25
CA LEU A 138 -2.84 8.91 -7.12
C LEU A 138 -1.49 9.59 -6.89
N VAL A 139 -0.98 9.53 -5.66
CA VAL A 139 0.33 10.06 -5.31
C VAL A 139 1.40 8.99 -5.58
N HIS A 140 2.38 9.34 -6.41
CA HIS A 140 3.43 8.41 -6.85
C HIS A 140 4.86 8.97 -6.77
N GLN A 141 5.02 10.16 -6.18
CA GLN A 141 6.32 10.78 -5.91
C GLN A 141 6.42 11.12 -4.43
N TYR A 142 7.55 10.77 -3.82
CA TYR A 142 7.77 10.91 -2.39
C TYR A 142 9.11 11.62 -2.14
N PRO A 143 9.12 12.95 -1.88
CA PRO A 143 10.36 13.69 -1.64
C PRO A 143 11.12 13.27 -0.37
N SER A 144 10.45 12.60 0.58
CA SER A 144 11.10 12.05 1.77
C SER A 144 10.35 10.82 2.31
N ARG A 145 11.01 10.09 3.22
CA ARG A 145 10.42 8.96 3.95
C ARG A 145 9.20 9.38 4.76
N GLU A 146 9.28 10.54 5.41
CA GLU A 146 8.17 11.12 6.16
C GLU A 146 6.99 11.45 5.25
N HIS A 147 7.26 11.96 4.04
CA HIS A 147 6.22 12.23 3.05
C HIS A 147 5.51 10.93 2.63
N LEU A 148 6.27 9.87 2.31
CA LEU A 148 5.70 8.54 2.01
C LEU A 148 4.83 8.02 3.15
N ILE A 149 5.33 8.04 4.39
CA ILE A 149 4.58 7.62 5.58
C ILE A 149 3.28 8.43 5.71
N LYS A 150 3.35 9.75 5.48
CA LYS A 150 2.19 10.63 5.54
C LYS A 150 1.13 10.26 4.49
N CYS A 151 1.54 9.92 3.27
CA CYS A 151 0.64 9.42 2.23
C CYS A 151 -0.03 8.09 2.62
N LEU A 152 0.74 7.13 3.15
CA LEU A 152 0.19 5.84 3.61
C LEU A 152 -0.81 6.01 4.76
N LEU A 153 -0.51 6.90 5.71
CA LEU A 153 -1.41 7.23 6.81
C LEU A 153 -2.68 7.94 6.31
N ALA A 154 -2.56 8.88 5.38
CA ALA A 154 -3.70 9.54 4.76
C ALA A 154 -4.60 8.52 4.05
N SER A 155 -3.99 7.58 3.32
CA SER A 155 -4.73 6.52 2.61
C SER A 155 -5.41 5.54 3.55
N SER A 156 -4.97 5.44 4.81
CA SER A 156 -5.58 4.60 5.85
C SER A 156 -6.48 5.38 6.82
N HIS A 157 -6.69 6.68 6.57
CA HIS A 157 -7.47 7.55 7.45
C HIS A 157 -8.96 7.48 7.10
N ILE A 158 -9.68 6.62 7.83
CA ILE A 158 -11.14 6.51 7.70
C ILE A 158 -11.78 7.48 8.70
N PRO A 159 -12.56 8.49 8.27
CA PRO A 159 -13.09 9.56 9.12
C PRO A 159 -13.96 9.13 10.31
N LEU A 160 -14.40 7.87 10.35
CA LEU A 160 -15.17 7.28 11.47
C LEU A 160 -14.30 6.50 12.48
N TYR A 161 -13.12 6.00 12.08
CA TYR A 161 -12.25 5.13 12.90
C TYR A 161 -10.97 5.82 13.38
N ALA A 162 -10.56 6.92 12.75
CA ALA A 162 -9.38 7.69 13.10
C ALA A 162 -9.77 9.06 13.68
N SER A 163 -8.85 9.68 14.44
CA SER A 163 -9.03 11.03 15.01
C SER A 163 -9.71 11.98 14.02
N ARG A 164 -10.65 12.85 14.46
CA ARG A 164 -11.46 13.73 13.59
C ARG A 164 -10.69 14.65 12.61
N LEU A 165 -9.37 14.72 12.69
CA LEU A 165 -8.54 15.62 11.88
C LEU A 165 -7.94 14.89 10.66
N PRO A 166 -8.27 15.30 9.43
CA PRO A 166 -7.71 14.72 8.22
C PRO A 166 -6.20 15.00 8.10
N VAL A 167 -5.49 14.08 7.46
CA VAL A 167 -4.04 14.20 7.26
C VAL A 167 -3.75 15.30 6.24
N LYS A 168 -2.87 16.24 6.60
CA LYS A 168 -2.46 17.33 5.70
C LYS A 168 -1.24 16.94 4.88
N ILE A 169 -1.31 16.91 3.56
CA ILE A 169 -0.16 16.71 2.65
C ILE A 169 -0.08 17.98 1.79
N ASP A 170 1.09 18.63 1.78
CA ASP A 170 1.35 19.86 1.00
C ASP A 170 0.26 20.95 1.14
N GLY A 171 -0.16 21.18 2.39
CA GLY A 171 -1.20 22.17 2.72
C GLY A 171 -2.64 21.72 2.44
N GLN A 172 -2.85 20.60 1.75
CA GLN A 172 -4.16 20.05 1.42
C GLN A 172 -4.54 18.90 2.36
N LYS A 173 -5.84 18.65 2.54
CA LYS A 173 -6.37 17.62 3.45
C LYS A 173 -6.83 16.40 2.65
N TYR A 174 -6.39 15.23 3.09
CA TYR A 174 -6.69 13.95 2.45
C TYR A 174 -7.25 12.94 3.44
N MET A 175 -8.01 11.99 2.90
CA MET A 175 -8.55 10.82 3.61
C MET A 175 -8.41 9.57 2.75
N ASP A 176 -8.82 8.44 3.31
CA ASP A 176 -8.73 7.11 2.71
C ASP A 176 -9.31 7.06 1.28
N GLY A 177 -8.51 6.52 0.35
CA GLY A 177 -8.81 6.48 -1.08
C GLY A 177 -9.72 5.33 -1.53
N GLY A 178 -10.10 4.42 -0.64
CA GLY A 178 -10.98 3.29 -0.92
C GLY A 178 -12.47 3.56 -0.71
N ASN A 179 -12.87 4.84 -0.55
CA ASN A 179 -14.26 5.27 -0.32
C ASN A 179 -14.95 5.78 -1.60
#